data_AF-A0A2S0JZZ4-F1
#
_entry.id   AF-A0A2S0JZZ4-F1
#
_cell.length_a   1.000
_cell.length_b   1.000
_cell.length_c   1.000
_cell.angle_alpha   90.00
_cell.angle_beta   90.00
_cell.angle_gamma   90.00
#
_symmetry.space_group_name_H-M   'P 1'
#
loop_
_entity.id
_entity.type
_entity.pdbx_description
1 polymer ?
#
loop_
_entity_poly.entity_id
_entity_poly.type
_entity_poly.pdbx_seq_one_letter_code
_entity_poly.pdbx_strand_id
1 'polypeptide(L)'
;MNFEEDIHLHVGFYDTNGEFEGIFLKQKSGGTWCLFFHNETYNVSLKKTYALFDQDFGYMVREYNICNLTFEHGNELFKEFLLEEELIVIREGDNTFHLNEVKVQDH
;
A
#
# COMPACT_ATOMS: atom_id res chain seq x y z
N MET A 1 17.41 -3.83 5.25
CA MET A 1 16.80 -3.32 6.49
C MET A 1 16.55 -4.50 7.41
N ASN A 2 16.56 -4.30 8.73
CA ASN A 2 16.20 -5.34 9.69
C ASN A 2 14.83 -5.01 10.28
N PHE A 3 13.86 -5.90 10.07
CA PHE A 3 12.48 -5.77 10.56
C PHE A 3 12.23 -6.67 11.76
N GLU A 4 11.36 -6.23 12.66
CA GLU A 4 10.82 -7.06 13.73
C GLU A 4 10.03 -8.22 13.11
N GLU A 5 10.41 -9.45 13.41
CA GLU A 5 9.84 -10.65 12.75
C GLU A 5 8.37 -10.85 13.10
N ASP A 6 7.97 -10.51 14.32
CA ASP A 6 6.61 -10.70 14.83
C ASP A 6 5.72 -9.44 14.76
N ILE A 7 6.26 -8.31 14.30
CA ILE A 7 5.53 -7.02 14.29
C ILE A 7 5.33 -6.54 12.86
N HIS A 8 4.16 -6.84 12.33
CA HIS A 8 3.67 -6.38 11.05
C HIS A 8 2.20 -5.96 11.15
N LEU A 9 1.74 -5.15 10.21
CA LEU A 9 0.37 -4.68 10.13
C LEU A 9 -0.13 -4.78 8.69
N HIS A 10 -1.14 -5.62 8.48
CA HIS A 10 -1.87 -5.69 7.21
C HIS A 10 -2.84 -4.52 7.10
N VAL A 11 -2.91 -3.93 5.90
CA VAL A 11 -3.79 -2.81 5.55
C VAL A 11 -4.44 -3.10 4.21
N GLY A 12 -5.62 -2.53 3.99
CA GLY A 12 -6.39 -2.86 2.79
C GLY A 12 -7.32 -1.75 2.34
N PHE A 13 -7.60 -1.78 1.05
CA PHE A 13 -8.64 -1.01 0.39
C PHE A 13 -9.56 -1.98 -0.33
N TYR A 14 -10.84 -1.96 0.04
CA TYR A 14 -11.85 -2.89 -0.48
C TYR A 14 -12.95 -2.07 -1.16
N ASP A 15 -13.12 -2.30 -2.45
CA ASP A 15 -14.19 -1.72 -3.26
C ASP A 15 -14.98 -2.85 -3.93
N THR A 16 -16.19 -2.53 -4.36
CA THR A 16 -17.06 -3.42 -5.13
C THR A 16 -16.40 -4.03 -6.37
N ASN A 17 -15.41 -3.34 -6.96
CA ASN A 17 -14.74 -3.76 -8.19
C ASN A 17 -13.39 -4.44 -7.94
N GLY A 18 -12.98 -4.64 -6.68
CA GLY A 18 -11.75 -5.34 -6.31
C GLY A 18 -11.11 -4.79 -5.05
N GLU A 19 -9.96 -5.34 -4.71
CA GLU A 19 -9.26 -5.03 -3.46
C GLU A 19 -7.75 -4.87 -3.69
N PHE A 20 -7.15 -4.04 -2.86
CA PHE A 20 -5.71 -3.93 -2.72
C PHE A 20 -5.34 -4.17 -1.26
N GLU A 21 -4.29 -4.94 -1.03
CA GLU A 21 -3.71 -5.13 0.29
C GLU A 21 -2.25 -4.67 0.28
N GLY A 22 -1.83 -4.14 1.42
CA GLY A 22 -0.45 -3.80 1.70
C GLY A 22 -0.06 -4.32 3.07
N ILE A 23 1.24 -4.31 3.34
CA ILE A 23 1.76 -4.69 4.65
C ILE A 23 2.79 -3.67 5.12
N PHE A 24 2.67 -3.30 6.38
CA PHE A 24 3.69 -2.52 7.08
C PHE A 24 4.57 -3.46 7.90
N LEU A 25 5.89 -3.33 7.74
CA LEU A 25 6.87 -4.00 8.61
C LEU A 25 7.57 -2.95 9.48
N LYS A 26 7.70 -3.24 10.78
CA LYS A 26 8.37 -2.34 11.73
C LYS A 26 9.88 -2.60 11.76
N GLN A 27 10.70 -1.55 11.67
CA GLN A 27 12.15 -1.70 11.80
C GLN A 27 12.57 -2.00 13.26
N LYS A 28 13.56 -2.88 13.46
CA LYS A 28 14.03 -3.28 14.82
C LYS A 28 14.59 -2.12 15.65
N SER A 29 15.20 -1.12 15.00
CA SER A 29 15.99 -0.08 15.67
C SER A 29 15.28 1.26 15.84
N GLY A 30 13.95 1.35 15.68
CA GLY A 30 13.28 2.64 15.78
C GLY A 30 11.75 2.63 15.68
N GLY A 31 11.20 3.85 15.65
CA GLY A 31 9.79 4.12 15.40
C GLY A 31 9.48 4.21 13.91
N THR A 32 10.11 3.39 13.07
CA THR A 32 9.94 3.45 11.61
C THR A 32 9.15 2.25 11.11
N TRP A 33 8.14 2.51 10.28
CA TRP A 33 7.36 1.51 9.56
C TRP A 33 7.56 1.67 8.06
N CYS A 34 7.80 0.56 7.37
CA CYS A 34 7.94 0.55 5.91
C CYS A 34 6.71 -0.13 5.30
N LEU A 35 6.08 0.52 4.32
CA LEU A 35 4.95 -0.03 3.57
C LEU A 35 5.46 -0.81 2.36
N PHE A 36 4.94 -2.01 2.18
CA PHE A 36 5.18 -2.88 1.05
C PHE A 36 3.90 -3.12 0.27
N PHE A 37 4.03 -3.19 -1.05
CA PHE A 37 2.92 -3.41 -1.96
C PHE A 37 3.36 -4.28 -3.14
N HIS A 38 2.58 -5.31 -3.45
CA HIS A 38 2.88 -6.26 -4.51
C HIS A 38 1.95 -6.03 -5.72
N ASN A 39 2.24 -4.98 -6.49
CA ASN A 39 1.38 -4.54 -7.60
C ASN A 39 1.18 -5.59 -8.70
N GLU A 40 2.13 -6.51 -8.88
CA GLU A 40 2.07 -7.57 -9.90
C GLU A 40 0.94 -8.57 -9.62
N THR A 41 0.68 -8.89 -8.34
CA THR A 41 -0.45 -9.76 -7.94
C THR A 41 -1.80 -9.19 -8.36
N TYR A 42 -1.90 -7.86 -8.47
CA TYR A 42 -3.11 -7.16 -8.90
C TYR A 42 -3.07 -6.75 -10.37
N ASN A 43 -2.01 -7.08 -11.10
CA ASN A 43 -1.84 -6.71 -12.51
C ASN A 43 -1.97 -5.18 -12.75
N VAL A 44 -1.44 -4.37 -11.82
CA VAL A 44 -1.43 -2.91 -11.92
C VAL A 44 -0.03 -2.34 -12.04
N SER A 45 0.09 -1.21 -12.73
CA SER A 45 1.36 -0.49 -12.89
C SER A 45 1.46 0.70 -11.96
N LEU A 46 2.51 0.72 -11.15
CA LEU A 46 2.86 1.87 -10.32
C LEU A 46 3.34 3.04 -11.20
N LYS A 47 2.99 4.26 -10.81
CA LYS A 47 3.42 5.51 -11.44
C LYS A 47 4.90 5.77 -11.15
N LYS A 48 5.35 5.46 -9.94
CA LYS A 48 6.75 5.58 -9.54
C LYS A 48 7.46 4.22 -9.62
N THR A 49 8.78 4.24 -9.77
CA THR A 49 9.63 3.05 -9.69
C THR A 49 10.06 2.82 -8.25
N TYR A 50 9.94 1.58 -7.79
CA TYR A 50 10.32 1.16 -6.45
C TYR A 50 11.33 0.01 -6.52
N ALA A 51 12.16 -0.12 -5.50
CA ALA A 51 13.02 -1.28 -5.37
C ALA A 51 12.18 -2.46 -4.89
N LEU A 52 12.28 -3.59 -5.60
CA LEU A 52 11.76 -4.86 -5.11
C LEU A 52 12.50 -5.20 -3.81
N PHE A 53 11.75 -5.45 -2.75
CA PHE A 53 12.31 -5.86 -1.48
C PHE A 53 12.52 -7.37 -1.47
N ASP A 54 11.46 -8.12 -1.72
CA ASP A 54 11.47 -9.56 -1.94
C ASP A 54 10.22 -9.99 -2.73
N GLN A 55 10.16 -11.27 -3.10
CA GLN A 55 9.11 -11.82 -3.96
C GLN A 55 7.76 -12.01 -3.23
N ASP A 56 7.77 -12.16 -1.91
CA ASP A 56 6.58 -12.39 -1.09
C ASP A 56 5.93 -11.05 -0.69
N PHE A 57 6.71 -10.06 -0.26
CA PHE A 57 6.20 -8.73 0.12
C PHE A 57 6.12 -7.73 -1.04
N GLY A 58 6.84 -7.97 -2.14
CA GLY A 58 6.88 -7.09 -3.30
C GLY A 58 7.78 -5.87 -3.08
N TYR A 59 7.26 -4.68 -3.39
CA TYR A 59 8.05 -3.46 -3.47
C TYR A 59 7.95 -2.64 -2.18
N MET A 60 9.09 -2.11 -1.69
CA MET A 60 9.07 -1.14 -0.58
C MET A 60 8.65 0.23 -1.13
N VAL A 61 7.42 0.65 -0.86
CA VAL A 61 6.86 1.86 -1.47
C VAL A 61 7.00 3.09 -0.59
N ARG A 62 6.96 2.97 0.74
CA ARG A 62 7.06 4.12 1.65
C ARG A 62 7.80 3.75 2.94
N GLU A 63 8.35 4.77 3.58
CA GLU A 63 8.92 4.70 4.93
C GLU A 63 8.31 5.84 5.77
N TYR A 64 7.86 5.52 6.98
CA TYR A 64 7.21 6.45 7.88
C TYR A 64 7.85 6.41 9.26
N ASN A 65 8.26 7.57 9.78
CA ASN A 65 8.76 7.71 11.15
C ASN A 65 7.58 7.94 12.11
N ILE A 66 6.93 6.85 12.51
CA ILE A 66 5.75 6.80 13.38
C ILE A 66 5.98 5.73 14.46
N CYS A 67 6.18 6.13 15.72
CA CYS A 67 6.47 5.17 16.80
C CYS A 67 5.37 4.10 16.98
N ASN A 68 4.10 4.50 16.95
CA ASN A 68 2.94 3.64 17.12
C ASN A 68 1.99 3.81 15.94
N LEU A 69 2.00 2.85 15.03
CA LEU A 69 1.08 2.80 13.91
C LEU A 69 -0.13 1.95 14.30
N THR A 70 -1.32 2.54 14.27
CA THR A 70 -2.58 1.81 14.48
C THR A 70 -3.11 1.29 13.16
N PHE A 71 -4.07 0.36 13.21
CA PHE A 71 -4.72 -0.17 12.02
C PHE A 71 -5.44 0.92 11.20
N GLU A 72 -6.18 1.81 11.86
CA GLU A 72 -6.90 2.89 11.20
C GLU A 72 -5.94 3.83 10.47
N HIS A 73 -4.89 4.28 11.15
CA HIS A 73 -3.88 5.15 10.57
C HIS A 73 -3.11 4.46 9.45
N GLY A 74 -2.78 3.17 9.60
CA GLY A 74 -2.16 2.38 8.54
C GLY A 74 -3.02 2.32 7.27
N ASN A 75 -4.34 2.12 7.41
CA ASN A 75 -5.25 2.12 6.27
C ASN A 75 -5.37 3.49 5.60
N GLU A 76 -5.31 4.59 6.38
CA GLU A 76 -5.29 5.94 5.83
C GLU A 76 -4.02 6.18 5.00
N LEU A 77 -2.84 5.88 5.55
CA LEU A 77 -1.57 5.99 4.84
C LEU A 77 -1.51 5.11 3.58
N PHE A 78 -2.12 3.92 3.64
CA PHE A 78 -2.23 3.05 2.49
C PHE A 78 -3.12 3.64 1.38
N LYS A 79 -4.28 4.20 1.74
CA LYS A 79 -5.16 4.90 0.79
C LYS A 79 -4.47 6.10 0.15
N GLU A 80 -3.70 6.87 0.94
CA GLU A 80 -2.89 7.97 0.41
C GLU A 80 -1.89 7.48 -0.64
N PHE A 81 -1.17 6.39 -0.35
CA PHE A 81 -0.27 5.76 -1.31
C PHE A 81 -1.01 5.34 -2.60
N LEU A 82 -2.17 4.69 -2.48
CA LEU A 82 -2.97 4.25 -3.63
C LEU A 82 -3.45 5.45 -4.48
N LEU A 83 -3.84 6.56 -3.85
CA LEU A 83 -4.21 7.80 -4.55
C LEU A 83 -3.01 8.41 -5.29
N GLU A 84 -1.85 8.47 -4.65
CA GLU A 84 -0.62 9.02 -5.25
C GLU A 84 -0.14 8.24 -6.48
N GLU A 85 -0.32 6.92 -6.44
CA GLU A 85 -0.03 6.03 -7.57
C GLU A 85 -1.18 5.96 -8.60
N GLU A 86 -2.26 6.70 -8.35
CA GLU A 86 -3.47 6.75 -9.18
C GLU A 86 -4.10 5.37 -9.36
N LEU A 87 -3.99 4.49 -8.36
CA LEU A 87 -4.64 3.17 -8.33
C LEU A 87 -6.09 3.26 -7.85
N ILE A 88 -6.41 4.29 -7.06
CA ILE A 88 -7.78 4.64 -6.68
C ILE A 88 -8.05 6.12 -7.00
N VAL A 89 -9.32 6.46 -7.15
CA VAL A 89 -9.81 7.82 -7.42
C VAL A 89 -11.03 8.15 -6.58
N ILE A 90 -11.29 9.45 -6.39
CA ILE A 90 -12.58 9.95 -5.92
C ILE A 90 -13.33 10.46 -7.15
N ARG A 91 -14.54 9.95 -7.39
CA ARG A 91 -15.37 10.36 -8.54
C ARG A 91 -16.19 11.61 -8.18
N GLU A 92 -16.34 12.56 -9.09
CA GLU A 92 -17.12 13.77 -8.81
C GLU A 92 -18.56 13.44 -8.39
N GLY A 93 -19.02 14.04 -7.29
CA GLY A 93 -20.35 13.80 -6.73
C GLY A 93 -20.46 12.56 -5.82
N ASP A 94 -19.39 11.79 -5.69
CA ASP A 94 -19.29 10.65 -4.79
C ASP A 94 -18.12 10.88 -3.81
N ASN A 95 -18.42 10.94 -2.51
CA ASN A 95 -17.39 11.10 -1.46
C ASN A 95 -16.71 9.77 -1.12
N THR A 96 -16.79 8.77 -1.99
CA THR A 96 -16.16 7.46 -1.81
C THR A 96 -15.04 7.22 -2.82
N PHE A 97 -14.12 6.35 -2.43
CA PHE A 97 -12.96 5.96 -3.23
C PHE A 97 -13.30 4.74 -4.08
N HIS A 98 -12.79 4.71 -5.30
CA HIS A 98 -13.03 3.65 -6.29
C HIS A 98 -11.72 3.23 -6.93
N LEU A 99 -11.63 1.99 -7.39
CA LEU A 99 -10.50 1.56 -8.23
C LEU A 99 -10.39 2.39 -9.52
N ASN A 100 -9.15 2.66 -9.95
CA ASN A 100 -8.89 3.32 -11.22
C ASN A 100 -8.76 2.28 -12.35
N GLU A 101 -9.81 2.15 -13.15
CA GLU A 101 -9.92 1.20 -14.26
C GLU A 101 -8.81 1.34 -15.32
N VAL A 102 -8.20 2.53 -15.45
CA VAL A 102 -7.16 2.82 -16.47
C VAL A 102 -5.84 2.08 -16.20
N LYS A 103 -5.61 1.60 -14.97
CA LYS A 103 -4.34 1.00 -14.53
C LYS A 103 -4.32 -0.52 -14.52
N VAL A 104 -5.47 -1.16 -14.75
CA VAL A 104 -5.55 -2.62 -14.89
C VAL A 104 -5.04 -2.97 -16.28
N GLN A 105 -3.96 -3.75 -16.37
CA GLN A 105 -3.43 -4.13 -17.68
C GLN A 105 -4.38 -5.13 -18.35
N ASP A 106 -4.95 -4.77 -19.51
CA ASP A 106 -5.68 -5.73 -20.36
C ASP A 106 -4.71 -6.84 -20.80
N HIS A 107 -5.06 -8.11 -20.54
CA HIS A 107 -4.34 -9.29 -21.02
C HIS A 107 -4.66 -9.60 -22.49
#